data_AF-A0A822FIP3-F1
#
_entry.id   AF-A0A822FIP3-F1
#
_cell.length_a   1.000
_cell.length_b   1.000
_cell.length_c   1.000
_cell.angle_alpha   90.00
_cell.angle_beta   90.00
_cell.angle_gamma   90.00
#
_symmetry.space_group_name_H-M   'P 1'
#
loop_
_entity.id
_entity.type
_entity.pdbx_description
1 polymer ?
#
loop_
_entity_poly.entity_id
_entity_poly.type
_entity_poly.pdbx_seq_one_letter_code
_entity_poly.pdbx_strand_id
1 'polypeptide(L)'
;IKQLINSTISQHNNKYGTVNGQNPTEFLIKKIVRIHNDELWHLYSYKKDMIIRQNNDRLSDCGSSIYLETHPILTPLLDARTNEYWLFHGCSQNNLYHLLHSGYDPRISNLKGKFGGGFYLAENSSKSNRYIPCPGDVVKIQ
;
A
#
# COMPACT_ATOMS: atom_id res chain seq x y z
N ILE A 1 -10.11 6.97 -7.68
CA ILE A 1 -8.84 7.24 -6.94
C ILE A 1 -8.90 8.50 -6.08
N LYS A 2 -9.22 9.70 -6.62
CA LYS A 2 -9.26 10.93 -5.79
C LYS A 2 -10.21 10.83 -4.59
N GLN A 3 -11.47 10.47 -4.86
CA GLN A 3 -12.47 10.24 -3.83
C GLN A 3 -12.01 9.17 -2.84
N LEU A 4 -11.47 8.05 -3.33
CA LEU A 4 -10.96 6.96 -2.51
C LEU A 4 -9.87 7.41 -1.52
N ILE A 5 -8.94 8.26 -1.96
CA ILE A 5 -7.88 8.79 -1.08
C ILE A 5 -8.50 9.59 0.07
N ASN A 6 -9.45 10.49 -0.21
CA ASN A 6 -10.06 11.33 0.83
C ASN A 6 -11.09 10.59 1.69
N SER A 7 -11.82 9.61 1.13
CA SER A 7 -12.82 8.83 1.87
C SER A 7 -12.20 7.82 2.84
N THR A 8 -10.91 7.50 2.69
CA THR A 8 -10.19 6.54 3.53
C THR A 8 -9.29 7.21 4.58
N ILE A 9 -9.45 8.51 4.79
CA ILE A 9 -8.81 9.25 5.88
C ILE A 9 -9.46 8.86 7.21
N SER A 10 -8.63 8.39 8.14
CA SER A 10 -8.99 8.15 9.53
C SER A 10 -8.11 8.95 10.50
N GLN A 11 -8.58 9.12 11.73
CA GLN A 11 -7.84 9.74 12.83
C GLN A 11 -6.88 8.75 13.48
N HIS A 12 -5.70 9.22 13.86
CA HIS A 12 -4.66 8.35 14.41
C HIS A 12 -3.80 9.06 15.48
N ASN A 13 -3.21 8.30 16.40
CA ASN A 13 -2.55 8.81 17.62
C ASN A 13 -1.02 9.09 17.51
N ASN A 14 -0.45 9.26 16.31
CA ASN A 14 1.03 9.41 16.10
C ASN A 14 1.37 10.73 15.38
N LYS A 15 2.62 11.17 15.44
CA LYS A 15 3.11 12.47 14.93
C LYS A 15 3.55 12.45 13.46
N TYR A 16 3.93 11.31 12.89
CA TYR A 16 4.37 11.25 11.49
C TYR A 16 3.23 11.40 10.48
N GLY A 17 3.51 12.05 9.35
CA GLY A 17 2.51 12.38 8.33
C GLY A 17 1.48 13.40 8.81
N THR A 18 1.80 14.18 9.85
CA THR A 18 0.98 15.31 10.31
C THR A 18 1.59 16.62 9.82
N VAL A 19 0.74 17.61 9.58
CA VAL A 19 1.17 18.99 9.33
C VAL A 19 0.85 19.78 10.59
N ASN A 20 1.85 20.41 11.19
CA ASN A 20 1.72 21.13 12.48
C ASN A 20 1.11 20.26 13.61
N GLY A 21 1.41 18.96 13.62
CA GLY A 21 0.90 18.02 14.62
C GLY A 21 -0.56 17.58 14.41
N GLN A 22 -1.20 18.01 13.33
CA GLN A 22 -2.59 17.65 13.01
C GLN A 22 -2.66 16.57 11.93
N ASN A 23 -3.59 15.62 12.10
CA ASN A 23 -3.91 14.66 11.06
C ASN A 23 -4.51 15.38 9.84
N PRO A 24 -4.23 14.89 8.62
CA PRO A 24 -4.88 15.43 7.43
C PRO A 24 -6.39 15.22 7.53
N THR A 25 -7.16 16.28 7.27
CA THR A 25 -8.60 16.21 7.08
C THR A 25 -8.97 15.99 5.61
N GLU A 26 -8.10 16.44 4.71
CA GLU A 26 -8.21 16.27 3.26
C GLU A 26 -6.82 16.25 2.63
N PHE A 27 -6.65 15.51 1.53
CA PHE A 27 -5.50 15.61 0.65
C PHE A 27 -5.83 16.43 -0.60
N LEU A 28 -5.07 17.50 -0.83
CA LEU A 28 -5.10 18.23 -2.09
C LEU A 28 -4.31 17.46 -3.16
N ILE A 29 -5.03 16.71 -4.00
CA ILE A 29 -4.40 15.85 -5.00
C ILE A 29 -3.92 16.68 -6.19
N LYS A 30 -2.60 16.83 -6.30
CA LYS A 30 -1.95 17.56 -7.41
C LYS A 30 -1.83 16.74 -8.69
N LYS A 31 -1.51 15.45 -8.58
CA LYS A 31 -1.27 14.56 -9.73
C LYS A 31 -1.61 13.12 -9.39
N ILE A 32 -2.12 12.38 -10.36
CA ILE A 32 -2.26 10.92 -10.31
C ILE A 32 -1.65 10.39 -11.61
N VAL A 33 -0.79 9.39 -11.48
CA VAL A 33 -0.12 8.75 -12.62
C VAL A 33 -0.31 7.25 -12.49
N ARG A 34 -0.62 6.59 -13.60
CA ARG A 34 -0.60 5.13 -13.68
C ARG A 34 0.83 4.69 -14.00
N ILE A 35 1.37 3.81 -13.17
CA ILE A 35 2.69 3.22 -13.40
C ILE A 35 2.51 2.06 -14.38
N HIS A 36 3.27 2.10 -15.48
CA HIS A 36 3.35 1.03 -16.47
C HIS A 36 4.78 0.51 -16.49
N ASN A 37 4.93 -0.77 -16.18
CA ASN A 37 6.20 -1.48 -16.26
C ASN A 37 5.87 -2.94 -16.60
N ASP A 38 6.13 -3.33 -17.84
CA ASP A 38 5.71 -4.64 -18.36
C ASP A 38 6.43 -5.76 -17.63
N GLU A 39 7.72 -5.64 -17.33
CA GLU A 39 8.50 -6.67 -16.64
C GLU A 39 7.96 -6.93 -15.23
N LEU A 40 7.74 -5.87 -14.45
CA LEU A 40 7.19 -5.99 -13.09
C LEU A 40 5.76 -6.51 -13.11
N TRP A 41 4.96 -6.14 -14.13
CA TRP A 41 3.61 -6.66 -14.29
C TRP A 41 3.61 -8.16 -14.60
N HIS A 42 4.49 -8.64 -15.49
CA HIS A 42 4.64 -10.07 -15.75
C HIS A 42 5.05 -10.86 -14.50
N LEU A 43 6.00 -10.33 -13.72
CA LEU A 43 6.41 -10.94 -12.45
C LEU A 43 5.25 -11.01 -11.45
N TYR A 44 4.47 -9.94 -11.34
CA TYR A 44 3.28 -9.90 -10.51
C TYR A 44 2.25 -10.96 -10.93
N SER A 45 1.89 -10.98 -12.21
CA SER A 45 0.92 -11.95 -12.76
C SER A 45 1.41 -13.39 -12.58
N TYR A 46 2.70 -13.66 -12.80
CA TYR A 46 3.26 -14.98 -12.58
C TYR A 46 3.15 -15.42 -11.11
N LYS A 47 3.45 -14.54 -10.16
CA LYS A 47 3.31 -14.85 -8.73
C LYS A 47 1.85 -15.02 -8.31
N LYS A 48 0.95 -14.23 -8.88
CA LYS A 48 -0.49 -14.37 -8.71
C LYS A 48 -0.97 -15.76 -9.14
N ASP A 49 -0.56 -16.23 -10.32
CA ASP A 49 -0.87 -17.58 -10.79
C ASP A 49 -0.29 -18.68 -9.89
N MET A 50 0.92 -18.48 -9.35
CA MET A 50 1.49 -19.41 -8.38
C MET A 50 0.64 -19.51 -7.11
N ILE A 51 0.18 -18.37 -6.57
CA ILE A 51 -0.66 -18.32 -5.38
C ILE A 51 -1.97 -19.08 -5.62
N ILE A 52 -2.61 -18.87 -6.78
CA ILE A 52 -3.82 -19.61 -7.19
C ILE A 52 -3.59 -21.12 -7.10
N ARG A 53 -2.54 -21.60 -7.79
CA ARG A 53 -2.24 -23.04 -7.88
C ARG A 53 -1.90 -23.65 -6.53
N GLN A 54 -1.09 -22.94 -5.73
CA GLN A 54 -0.64 -23.44 -4.42
C GLN A 54 -1.79 -23.55 -3.42
N ASN A 55 -2.80 -22.70 -3.54
CA ASN A 55 -3.94 -22.68 -2.63
C ASN A 55 -5.18 -23.38 -3.21
N ASN A 56 -5.08 -24.01 -4.38
CA ASN A 56 -6.18 -24.70 -5.08
C ASN A 56 -7.44 -23.82 -5.19
N ASP A 57 -7.26 -22.53 -5.51
CA ASP A 57 -8.35 -21.52 -5.58
C ASP A 57 -9.11 -21.24 -4.27
N ARG A 58 -8.65 -21.74 -3.11
CA ARG A 58 -9.38 -21.66 -1.82
C ARG A 58 -9.22 -20.34 -1.07
N LEU A 59 -8.50 -19.36 -1.63
CA LEU A 59 -8.29 -18.08 -0.96
C LEU A 59 -9.49 -17.13 -1.07
N SER A 60 -10.44 -17.40 -1.97
CA SER A 60 -11.70 -16.64 -2.04
C SER A 60 -12.52 -16.72 -0.76
N ASP A 61 -12.33 -17.79 0.00
CA ASP A 61 -13.08 -18.06 1.24
C ASP A 61 -12.36 -17.47 2.47
N CYS A 62 -11.14 -16.96 2.29
CA CYS A 62 -10.38 -16.32 3.35
C CYS A 62 -10.83 -14.88 3.50
N GLY A 63 -11.46 -14.56 4.63
CA GLY A 63 -11.85 -13.20 4.99
C GLY A 63 -10.66 -12.22 5.00
N SER A 64 -10.99 -10.94 4.91
CA SER A 64 -10.00 -9.86 4.91
C SER A 64 -10.04 -9.11 6.24
N SER A 65 -9.61 -7.84 6.28
CA SER A 65 -9.91 -7.02 7.44
C SER A 65 -11.43 -6.78 7.49
N ILE A 66 -11.99 -6.66 8.69
CA ILE A 66 -13.41 -6.28 8.89
C ILE A 66 -13.76 -5.01 8.07
N TYR A 67 -12.79 -4.10 7.92
CA TYR A 67 -12.97 -2.88 7.14
C TYR A 67 -13.05 -3.16 5.63
N LEU A 68 -12.17 -3.98 5.06
CA LEU A 68 -12.20 -4.30 3.62
C LEU A 68 -13.40 -5.19 3.24
N GLU A 69 -13.91 -6.00 4.18
CA GLU A 69 -15.16 -6.74 4.00
C GLU A 69 -16.37 -5.80 3.86
N THR A 70 -16.36 -4.68 4.60
CA THR A 70 -17.46 -3.70 4.59
C THR A 70 -17.27 -2.57 3.57
N HIS A 71 -16.02 -2.30 3.17
CA HIS A 71 -15.64 -1.21 2.27
C HIS A 71 -14.65 -1.69 1.20
N PRO A 72 -15.01 -2.69 0.37
CA PRO A 72 -14.10 -3.23 -0.61
C PRO A 72 -13.77 -2.19 -1.68
N ILE A 73 -12.48 -2.07 -2.00
CA ILE A 73 -12.01 -1.25 -3.11
C ILE A 73 -12.09 -2.10 -4.38
N LEU A 74 -13.25 -2.10 -5.02
CA LEU A 74 -13.52 -2.92 -6.19
C LEU A 74 -12.92 -2.30 -7.47
N THR A 75 -12.20 -3.13 -8.23
CA THR A 75 -11.74 -2.82 -9.58
C THR A 75 -11.76 -4.11 -10.40
N PRO A 76 -12.07 -4.07 -11.71
CA PRO A 76 -12.10 -5.26 -12.57
C PRO A 76 -10.75 -5.97 -12.72
N LEU A 77 -9.67 -5.40 -12.16
CA LEU A 77 -8.33 -5.96 -12.20
C LEU A 77 -8.04 -6.94 -11.05
N LEU A 78 -8.85 -6.92 -9.98
CA LEU A 78 -8.65 -7.80 -8.82
C LEU A 78 -9.20 -9.20 -9.08
N ASP A 79 -8.53 -10.19 -8.51
CA ASP A 79 -8.91 -11.60 -8.56
C ASP A 79 -9.09 -12.17 -7.15
N ALA A 80 -10.34 -12.47 -6.83
CA ALA A 80 -10.73 -13.01 -5.54
C ALA A 80 -10.08 -14.37 -5.25
N ARG A 81 -9.71 -15.15 -6.28
CA ARG A 81 -9.02 -16.45 -6.11
C ARG A 81 -7.64 -16.31 -5.46
N THR A 82 -7.10 -15.09 -5.47
CA THR A 82 -5.84 -14.73 -4.80
C THR A 82 -6.01 -13.92 -3.53
N ASN A 83 -7.24 -13.65 -3.10
CA ASN A 83 -7.52 -12.70 -2.02
C ASN A 83 -6.85 -11.33 -2.28
N GLU A 84 -6.97 -10.83 -3.51
CA GLU A 84 -6.28 -9.64 -3.98
C GLU A 84 -7.01 -8.36 -3.57
N TYR A 85 -6.27 -7.40 -3.01
CA TYR A 85 -6.80 -6.12 -2.58
C TYR A 85 -6.03 -4.96 -3.17
N TRP A 86 -6.75 -3.87 -3.42
CA TRP A 86 -6.14 -2.57 -3.65
C TRP A 86 -5.81 -1.90 -2.32
N LEU A 87 -4.53 -1.71 -2.02
CA LEU A 87 -4.08 -1.10 -0.77
C LEU A 87 -3.14 0.07 -1.02
N PHE A 88 -3.07 1.00 -0.08
CA PHE A 88 -2.13 2.11 -0.10
C PHE A 88 -0.77 1.69 0.46
N HIS A 89 0.29 2.21 -0.13
CA HIS A 89 1.65 2.11 0.42
C HIS A 89 2.28 3.50 0.44
N GLY A 90 2.84 3.89 1.58
CA GLY A 90 3.60 5.13 1.73
C GLY A 90 5.04 4.80 2.05
N CYS A 91 5.97 5.51 1.42
CA CYS A 91 7.40 5.31 1.61
C CYS A 91 8.18 6.60 1.32
N SER A 92 9.50 6.57 1.58
CA SER A 92 10.42 7.64 1.22
C SER A 92 10.63 7.72 -0.30
N GLN A 93 11.13 8.86 -0.77
CA GLN A 93 11.46 9.06 -2.19
C GLN A 93 12.48 8.02 -2.71
N ASN A 94 13.46 7.64 -1.89
CA ASN A 94 14.46 6.64 -2.25
C ASN A 94 13.82 5.24 -2.43
N ASN A 95 12.95 4.84 -1.50
CA ASN A 95 12.26 3.55 -1.61
C ASN A 95 11.26 3.56 -2.77
N LEU A 96 10.60 4.69 -3.04
CA LEU A 96 9.76 4.86 -4.22
C LEU A 96 10.55 4.64 -5.51
N TYR A 97 11.77 5.19 -5.61
CA TYR A 97 12.65 4.94 -6.77
C TYR A 97 12.90 3.44 -6.97
N HIS A 98 13.27 2.72 -5.90
CA HIS A 98 13.48 1.27 -6.00
C HIS A 98 12.20 0.51 -6.36
N LEU A 99 11.06 0.84 -5.77
CA LEU A 99 9.78 0.20 -6.09
C LEU A 99 9.38 0.39 -7.56
N LEU A 100 9.61 1.57 -8.13
CA LEU A 100 9.27 1.87 -9.52
C LEU A 100 10.14 1.10 -10.54
N HIS A 101 11.39 0.82 -10.20
CA HIS A 101 12.35 0.20 -11.12
C HIS A 101 12.58 -1.30 -10.86
N SER A 102 12.38 -1.76 -9.63
CA SER A 102 12.71 -3.13 -9.20
C SER A 102 11.54 -3.86 -8.52
N GLY A 103 10.40 -3.18 -8.32
CA GLY A 103 9.26 -3.74 -7.61
C GLY A 103 9.52 -3.96 -6.11
N TYR A 104 8.71 -4.82 -5.50
CA TYR A 104 8.80 -5.13 -4.07
C TYR A 104 9.96 -6.10 -3.78
N ASP A 105 11.12 -5.54 -3.50
CA ASP A 105 12.33 -6.31 -3.12
C ASP A 105 12.41 -6.47 -1.59
N PRO A 106 12.32 -7.69 -1.03
CA PRO A 106 12.35 -7.89 0.42
C PRO A 106 13.66 -7.40 1.08
N ARG A 107 14.75 -7.24 0.33
CA ARG A 107 16.05 -6.78 0.83
C ARG A 107 16.06 -5.32 1.27
N ILE A 108 15.10 -4.52 0.79
CA ILE A 108 14.93 -3.10 1.15
C ILE A 108 13.71 -2.87 2.06
N SER A 109 13.18 -3.94 2.64
CA SER A 109 12.01 -3.87 3.50
C SER A 109 12.37 -3.39 4.91
N ASN A 110 11.40 -2.79 5.60
CA ASN A 110 11.62 -2.32 6.95
C ASN A 110 11.71 -3.50 7.92
N LEU A 111 12.92 -3.78 8.42
CA LEU A 111 13.21 -4.88 9.33
C LEU A 111 12.58 -4.71 10.73
N LYS A 112 12.21 -3.49 11.11
CA LYS A 112 11.68 -3.12 12.44
C LYS A 112 10.17 -2.94 12.46
N GLY A 113 9.47 -3.47 11.45
CA GLY A 113 8.02 -3.47 11.42
C GLY A 113 7.41 -4.33 12.53
N LYS A 114 6.17 -4.02 12.91
CA LYS A 114 5.48 -4.70 14.03
C LYS A 114 5.27 -6.21 13.81
N PHE A 115 5.25 -6.65 12.55
CA PHE A 115 5.06 -8.04 12.14
C PHE A 115 6.32 -8.62 11.50
N GLY A 116 7.49 -8.04 11.78
CA GLY A 116 8.77 -8.44 11.20
C GLY A 116 9.17 -7.65 9.94
N GLY A 117 10.23 -8.12 9.28
CA GLY A 117 10.77 -7.51 8.07
C GLY A 117 9.86 -7.73 6.87
N GLY A 118 9.33 -6.64 6.29
CA GLY A 118 8.43 -6.73 5.15
C GLY A 118 7.89 -5.40 4.66
N PHE A 119 7.07 -5.46 3.61
CA PHE A 119 6.33 -4.31 3.11
C PHE A 119 4.97 -4.22 3.78
N TYR A 120 4.65 -3.01 4.23
CA TYR A 120 3.41 -2.72 4.93
C TYR A 120 2.50 -1.89 4.04
N LEU A 121 1.28 -2.37 3.85
CA LEU A 121 0.23 -1.69 3.12
C LEU A 121 -0.94 -1.40 4.06
N ALA A 122 -1.81 -0.47 3.67
CA ALA A 122 -2.97 -0.10 4.47
C ALA A 122 -4.19 0.20 3.60
N GLU A 123 -5.37 -0.13 4.12
CA GLU A 123 -6.66 0.29 3.56
C GLU A 123 -6.91 1.80 3.70
N ASN A 124 -6.35 2.43 4.73
CA ASN A 124 -6.45 3.87 4.95
C ASN A 124 -5.31 4.65 4.28
N SER A 125 -5.65 5.63 3.46
CA SER A 125 -4.68 6.56 2.88
C SER A 125 -3.89 7.31 3.95
N SER A 126 -4.56 7.78 5.00
CA SER A 126 -3.92 8.56 6.08
C SER A 126 -2.96 7.72 6.92
N LYS A 127 -3.12 6.39 6.97
CA LYS A 127 -2.17 5.48 7.61
C LYS A 127 -0.88 5.38 6.83
N SER A 128 -0.99 5.16 5.51
CA SER A 128 0.16 5.10 4.60
C SER A 128 0.91 6.44 4.53
N ASN A 129 0.18 7.57 4.59
CA ASN A 129 0.79 8.91 4.66
C ASN A 129 1.80 9.08 5.80
N ARG A 130 1.63 8.34 6.91
CA ARG A 130 2.56 8.40 8.07
C ARG A 130 3.94 7.82 7.81
N TYR A 131 4.10 7.10 6.70
CA TYR A 131 5.36 6.53 6.26
C TYR A 131 6.00 7.37 5.16
N ILE A 132 5.38 8.49 4.78
CA ILE A 132 5.93 9.49 3.87
C ILE A 132 6.63 10.55 4.74
N PRO A 133 7.95 10.76 4.58
CA PRO A 133 8.66 11.81 5.32
C PRO A 133 8.11 13.20 5.00
N CYS A 134 7.89 14.04 6.03
CA CYS A 134 7.56 15.44 5.80
C CYS A 134 8.82 16.22 5.37
N PRO A 135 8.69 17.25 4.51
CA PRO A 135 9.81 18.15 4.21
C PRO A 135 10.35 18.75 5.53
N GLY A 136 11.63 18.50 5.82
CA GLY A 136 12.30 18.96 7.05
C GLY A 136 12.48 17.88 8.14
N ASP A 137 11.85 16.71 8.00
CA ASP A 137 12.14 15.57 8.87
C ASP A 137 13.53 14.98 8.54
N VAL A 138 14.32 14.68 9.57
CA VAL A 138 15.56 13.91 9.40
C VAL A 138 15.17 12.52 8.90
N VAL A 139 15.55 12.21 7.66
CA VAL A 139 15.28 10.93 7.01
C VAL A 139 15.90 9.82 7.85
N LYS A 140 15.10 9.13 8.66
CA LYS A 140 15.47 7.78 9.10
C LYS A 140 15.24 6.87 7.92
N ILE A 141 16.33 6.50 7.27
CA ILE A 141 16.36 5.47 6.23
C ILE A 141 15.60 4.26 6.79
N GLN A 142 14.53 3.88 6.09
CA GLN A 142 13.83 2.62 6.33
C GLN A 142 14.63 1.49 5.71
#